data_AF-A0A2P7U392-F1
#
_entry.id   AF-A0A2P7U392-F1
#
_cell.length_a   1.000
_cell.length_b   1.000
_cell.length_c   1.000
_cell.angle_alpha   90.00
_cell.angle_beta   90.00
_cell.angle_gamma   90.00
#
_symmetry.space_group_name_H-M   'P 1'
#
loop_
_entity.id
_entity.type
_entity.pdbx_description
1 polymer ?
#
loop_
_entity_poly.entity_id
_entity_poly.type
_entity_poly.pdbx_seq_one_letter_code
_entity_poly.pdbx_strand_id
1 'polypeptide(L)'
;MFKRPEELIVFVLGLLWVVLTYFLTNYLGADTYTSLLITGFTLLWAVVCFVLWRHDLSHMIWPCFLGLLVACWWPFLDWFAIKDFIVPEVGSQAIVVAKPWYAGWTFKIILALVPLVLGYFIKFKRARQTKIDTASSF
;
A
#
# COMPACT_ATOMS: atom_id res chain seq x y z
N MET A 1 8.41 -23.23 10.93
CA MET A 1 9.66 -23.82 10.43
C MET A 1 9.88 -23.34 9.01
N PHE A 2 10.97 -22.60 8.77
CA PHE A 2 11.33 -22.11 7.45
C PHE A 2 11.91 -23.28 6.65
N LYS A 3 11.23 -23.71 5.58
CA LYS A 3 11.62 -24.91 4.80
C LYS A 3 12.56 -24.57 3.63
N ARG A 4 12.62 -23.31 3.22
CA ARG A 4 13.50 -22.82 2.14
C ARG A 4 14.24 -21.56 2.58
N PRO A 5 15.52 -21.38 2.20
CA PRO A 5 16.27 -20.16 2.51
C PRO A 5 15.60 -18.90 1.93
N GLU A 6 14.88 -19.05 0.83
CA GLU A 6 14.07 -18.01 0.18
C GLU A 6 13.01 -17.40 1.12
N GLU A 7 12.37 -18.23 1.96
CA GLU A 7 11.34 -17.75 2.89
C GLU A 7 11.94 -16.75 3.90
N LEU A 8 13.17 -16.99 4.32
CA LEU A 8 13.87 -16.15 5.30
C LEU A 8 14.26 -14.80 4.68
N ILE A 9 14.70 -14.81 3.42
CA ILE A 9 15.02 -13.58 2.67
C ILE A 9 13.78 -12.70 2.52
N VAL A 10 12.65 -13.28 2.11
CA VAL A 10 11.39 -12.52 1.93
C VAL A 10 10.88 -11.97 3.26
N PHE A 11 11.00 -12.75 4.34
CA PHE A 11 10.64 -12.29 5.68
C PHE A 11 11.49 -11.11 6.14
N VAL A 12 12.82 -11.20 6.01
CA VAL A 12 13.74 -10.12 6.36
C VAL A 12 13.49 -8.89 5.49
N LEU A 13 13.24 -9.07 4.20
CA LEU A 13 12.92 -7.98 3.28
C LEU A 13 11.61 -7.29 3.66
N GLY A 14 10.58 -8.05 4.05
CA GLY A 14 9.32 -7.52 4.55
C GLY A 14 9.47 -6.72 5.84
N LEU A 15 10.26 -7.24 6.79
CA LEU A 15 10.60 -6.51 8.01
C LEU A 15 11.37 -5.21 7.71
N LEU A 16 12.37 -5.27 6.83
CA LEU A 16 13.14 -4.12 6.41
C LEU A 16 12.23 -3.07 5.75
N TRP A 17 11.26 -3.51 4.94
CA TRP A 17 10.27 -2.62 4.33
C TRP A 17 9.37 -1.92 5.36
N VAL A 18 8.92 -2.63 6.40
CA VAL A 18 8.13 -2.03 7.49
C VAL A 18 8.94 -0.96 8.22
N VAL A 19 10.21 -1.25 8.54
CA VAL A 19 11.13 -0.29 9.18
C VAL A 19 11.36 0.92 8.28
N LEU A 20 11.61 0.69 6.99
CA LEU A 20 11.81 1.77 6.01
C LEU A 20 10.55 2.64 5.90
N THR A 21 9.36 2.05 5.96
CA THR A 21 8.09 2.79 5.95
C THR A 21 7.95 3.68 7.20
N TYR A 22 8.32 3.18 8.38
CA TYR A 22 8.37 3.99 9.61
C TYR A 22 9.31 5.20 9.47
N PHE A 23 10.51 4.97 8.93
CA PHE A 23 11.48 6.04 8.69
C PHE A 23 10.96 7.07 7.68
N LEU A 24 10.31 6.63 6.60
CA LEU A 24 9.70 7.55 5.64
C LEU A 24 8.60 8.39 6.28
N THR A 25 7.71 7.80 7.09
CA THR A 25 6.65 8.56 7.76
C THR A 25 7.21 9.59 8.73
N ASN A 26 8.29 9.25 9.45
CA ASN A 26 8.96 10.16 10.35
C ASN A 26 9.72 11.28 9.60
N TYR A 27 10.37 10.96 8.47
CA TYR A 27 11.03 11.94 7.62
C TYR A 27 10.05 12.95 7.01
N LEU A 28 8.84 12.48 6.66
CA LEU A 28 7.75 13.33 6.17
C LEU A 28 7.12 14.21 7.26
N GLY A 29 7.56 14.07 8.53
CA GLY A 29 7.09 14.87 9.66
C GLY A 29 5.67 14.52 10.12
N ALA A 30 5.18 13.30 9.81
CA ALA A 30 3.87 12.86 10.23
C ALA A 30 3.81 12.71 11.77
N ASP A 31 2.65 13.02 12.35
CA ASP A 31 2.42 12.82 13.78
C ASP A 31 2.65 11.35 14.20
N THR A 32 3.01 11.14 15.47
CA THR A 32 3.39 9.83 16.02
C THR A 32 2.25 8.81 15.87
N TYR A 33 1.00 9.26 16.06
CA TYR A 33 -0.18 8.42 15.88
C TYR A 33 -0.34 7.94 14.43
N THR A 34 -0.18 8.85 13.47
CA THR A 34 -0.29 8.55 12.03
C THR A 34 0.85 7.61 11.59
N SER A 35 2.07 7.85 12.06
CA SER A 35 3.22 7.00 11.76
C SER A 35 3.05 5.56 12.28
N LEU A 36 2.52 5.41 13.50
CA LEU A 36 2.20 4.09 14.08
C LEU A 36 1.08 3.37 13.32
N LEU A 37 0.05 4.10 12.87
CA LEU A 37 -1.03 3.52 12.07
C LEU A 37 -0.52 2.98 10.73
N ILE A 38 0.24 3.77 9.99
CA ILE A 38 0.75 3.38 8.66
C ILE A 38 1.66 2.16 8.80
N THR A 39 2.55 2.17 9.79
CA THR A 39 3.46 1.05 10.04
C THR A 39 2.74 -0.20 10.50
N GLY A 40 1.73 -0.08 11.38
CA GLY A 40 0.87 -1.18 11.79
C GLY A 40 0.13 -1.82 10.60
N PHE A 41 -0.47 -1.00 9.73
CA PHE A 41 -1.10 -1.49 8.49
C PHE A 41 -0.09 -2.15 7.56
N THR A 42 1.10 -1.56 7.40
CA THR A 42 2.16 -2.11 6.55
C THR A 42 2.66 -3.45 7.10
N LEU A 43 2.77 -3.60 8.42
CA LEU A 43 3.16 -4.84 9.09
C LEU A 43 2.10 -5.93 8.92
N LEU A 44 0.83 -5.61 9.19
CA LEU A 44 -0.28 -6.54 8.99
C LEU A 44 -0.30 -7.03 7.53
N TRP A 45 -0.11 -6.12 6.58
CA TRP A 45 -0.08 -6.46 5.17
C TRP A 45 1.16 -7.25 4.76
N ALA A 46 2.33 -6.96 5.34
CA ALA A 46 3.53 -7.75 5.15
C ALA A 46 3.35 -9.20 5.63
N VAL A 47 2.65 -9.42 6.75
CA VAL A 47 2.30 -10.76 7.24
C VAL A 47 1.37 -11.48 6.27
N VAL A 48 0.30 -10.82 5.80
CA VAL A 48 -0.63 -11.40 4.80
C VAL A 48 0.12 -11.80 3.53
N CYS A 49 1.04 -10.94 3.06
CA CYS A 49 1.87 -11.26 1.91
C CYS A 49 2.81 -12.44 2.14
N PHE A 50 3.40 -12.53 3.33
CA PHE A 50 4.22 -13.67 3.69
C PHE A 50 3.42 -14.97 3.67
N VAL A 51 2.20 -14.98 4.22
CA VAL A 51 1.31 -16.15 4.17
C VAL A 51 0.92 -16.51 2.73
N LEU A 52 0.53 -15.53 1.92
CA LEU A 52 0.14 -15.75 0.52
C LEU A 52 1.29 -16.25 -0.35
N TRP A 53 2.51 -15.76 -0.09
CA TRP A 53 3.71 -16.22 -0.77
C TRP A 53 4.02 -17.69 -0.45
N ARG A 54 3.80 -18.13 0.79
CA ARG A 54 3.93 -19.56 1.16
C ARG A 54 2.97 -20.49 0.43
N HIS A 55 1.85 -19.96 -0.07
CA HIS A 55 0.86 -20.72 -0.83
C HIS A 55 1.07 -20.68 -2.36
N ASP A 56 2.21 -20.17 -2.85
CA ASP A 56 2.54 -20.04 -4.30
C ASP A 56 1.59 -19.12 -5.11
N LEU A 57 0.61 -18.50 -4.43
CA LEU A 57 -0.36 -17.58 -5.02
C LEU A 57 0.20 -16.18 -5.31
N SER A 58 1.49 -15.94 -5.01
CA SER A 58 2.11 -14.62 -5.11
C SER A 58 2.06 -14.03 -6.54
N HIS A 59 2.18 -14.89 -7.56
CA HIS A 59 2.14 -14.49 -8.98
C HIS A 59 0.76 -13.98 -9.43
N MET A 60 -0.30 -14.32 -8.69
CA MET A 60 -1.67 -13.88 -9.00
C MET A 60 -2.07 -12.63 -8.22
N ILE A 61 -1.52 -12.44 -7.02
CA ILE A 61 -1.96 -11.40 -6.07
C ILE A 61 -1.00 -10.20 -6.01
N TRP A 62 0.15 -10.25 -6.70
CA TRP A 62 1.08 -9.12 -6.81
C TRP A 62 0.44 -7.75 -7.17
N PRO A 63 -0.55 -7.64 -8.07
CA PRO A 63 -1.19 -6.35 -8.35
C PRO A 63 -2.05 -5.83 -7.19
N CYS A 64 -2.74 -6.74 -6.50
CA CYS A 64 -3.52 -6.40 -5.30
C CYS A 64 -2.61 -5.96 -4.15
N PHE A 65 -1.41 -6.51 -4.05
CA PHE A 65 -0.41 -6.08 -3.08
C PHE A 65 -0.02 -4.61 -3.26
N LEU A 66 0.23 -4.18 -4.51
CA LEU A 66 0.56 -2.79 -4.82
C LEU A 66 -0.59 -1.84 -4.50
N GLY A 67 -1.83 -2.22 -4.83
CA GLY A 67 -3.01 -1.42 -4.50
C GLY A 67 -3.22 -1.24 -3.00
N LEU A 68 -3.04 -2.31 -2.20
CA LEU A 68 -3.18 -2.22 -0.74
C LEU A 68 -1.99 -1.57 -0.03
N LEU A 69 -0.78 -1.66 -0.56
CA LEU A 69 0.35 -0.86 -0.08
C LEU A 69 0.05 0.64 -0.17
N VAL A 70 -0.53 1.05 -1.29
CA VAL A 70 -1.01 2.43 -1.46
C VAL A 70 -2.16 2.76 -0.51
N ALA A 71 -3.05 1.79 -0.22
CA ALA A 71 -4.08 1.97 0.80
C ALA A 71 -3.53 2.14 2.21
N CYS A 72 -2.42 1.48 2.56
CA CYS A 72 -1.74 1.64 3.85
C CYS A 72 -1.23 3.08 4.07
N TRP A 73 -1.06 3.86 3.00
CA TRP A 73 -0.63 5.25 3.05
C TRP A 73 -1.79 6.26 3.12
N TRP A 74 -3.05 5.81 3.09
CA TRP A 74 -4.20 6.71 3.22
C TRP A 74 -4.23 7.54 4.52
N PRO A 75 -3.80 7.02 5.69
CA PRO A 75 -3.74 7.82 6.92
C PRO A 75 -2.80 9.02 6.79
N PHE A 76 -1.73 8.90 5.97
CA PHE A 76 -0.82 10.01 5.70
C PHE A 76 -1.53 11.16 4.97
N LEU A 77 -2.33 10.84 3.95
CA LEU A 77 -3.10 11.83 3.20
C LEU A 77 -4.17 12.50 4.06
N ASP A 78 -4.79 11.75 4.98
CA ASP A 78 -5.74 12.33 5.96
C ASP A 78 -5.04 13.29 6.92
N TRP A 79 -3.87 12.91 7.45
CA TRP A 79 -3.09 13.80 8.31
C TRP A 79 -2.62 15.05 7.55
N PHE A 80 -2.11 14.89 6.32
CA PHE A 80 -1.68 16.01 5.49
C PHE A 80 -2.83 16.97 5.15
N ALA A 81 -4.05 16.44 5.00
CA ALA A 81 -5.24 17.26 4.80
C ALA A 81 -5.59 18.10 6.04
N ILE A 82 -5.31 17.60 7.25
CA ILE A 82 -5.76 18.20 8.51
C ILE A 82 -4.66 19.05 9.16
N LYS A 83 -3.37 18.85 8.82
CA LYS A 83 -2.21 19.50 9.47
C LYS A 83 -2.24 21.03 9.44
N ASP A 84 -2.90 21.63 8.45
CA ASP A 84 -2.97 23.09 8.28
C ASP A 84 -4.29 23.69 8.83
N PHE A 85 -5.17 22.87 9.41
CA PHE A 85 -6.39 23.36 10.05
C PHE A 85 -6.09 23.81 11.49
N ILE A 86 -6.16 25.13 11.72
CA ILE A 86 -6.16 25.72 13.06
C ILE A 86 -7.59 25.54 13.62
N VAL A 87 -7.74 24.71 14.64
CA VAL A 87 -9.02 24.53 15.35
C VAL A 87 -9.33 25.84 16.09
N PRO A 88 -10.44 26.55 15.81
CA PRO A 88 -10.86 27.65 16.66
C PRO A 88 -11.29 27.06 18.00
N GLU A 89 -10.67 27.50 19.09
CA GLU A 89 -10.82 26.98 20.45
C GLU A 89 -12.21 27.23 21.08
N VAL A 90 -13.22 27.62 20.29
CA VAL A 90 -14.51 28.10 20.83
C VAL A 90 -15.67 27.56 20.01
N GLY A 91 -16.37 26.57 20.58
CA GLY A 91 -17.73 26.20 20.18
C GLY A 91 -17.90 24.72 19.90
N SER A 92 -18.72 24.08 20.72
CA SER A 92 -19.26 22.72 20.57
C SER A 92 -20.20 22.58 19.35
N GLN A 93 -19.75 23.05 18.19
CA GLN A 93 -20.43 22.88 16.92
C GLN A 93 -19.60 21.91 16.10
N ALA A 94 -20.23 20.88 15.54
CA ALA A 94 -19.58 19.94 14.64
C ALA A 94 -18.96 20.75 13.48
N ILE A 95 -17.65 20.97 13.55
CA ILE A 95 -16.91 21.63 12.48
C ILE A 95 -17.00 20.66 11.31
N VAL A 96 -17.88 20.96 10.35
CA VAL A 96 -17.89 20.34 9.03
C VAL A 96 -16.61 20.83 8.35
N VAL A 97 -15.49 20.20 8.69
CA VAL A 97 -14.24 20.38 7.98
C VAL A 97 -14.55 19.94 6.56
N ALA A 98 -14.66 20.90 5.65
CA ALA A 98 -14.77 20.64 4.23
C ALA A 98 -13.49 19.93 3.80
N LYS A 99 -13.50 18.60 3.94
CA LYS A 99 -12.34 17.76 3.70
C LYS A 99 -11.92 18.01 2.25
N PRO A 100 -10.66 18.36 1.99
CA PRO A 100 -10.19 18.58 0.63
C PRO A 100 -10.52 17.37 -0.25
N TRP A 101 -10.78 17.60 -1.55
CA TRP A 101 -11.19 16.56 -2.50
C TRP A 101 -10.23 15.34 -2.52
N TYR A 102 -8.93 15.56 -2.27
CA TYR A 102 -7.90 14.52 -2.17
C TYR A 102 -8.01 13.65 -0.90
N ALA A 103 -8.75 14.09 0.10
CA ALA A 103 -9.02 13.34 1.32
C ALA A 103 -10.38 12.61 1.29
N GLY A 104 -11.14 12.80 0.21
CA GLY A 104 -12.37 12.06 -0.07
C GLY A 104 -12.11 10.58 -0.34
N TRP A 105 -13.07 9.74 0.02
CA TRP A 105 -13.01 8.29 -0.22
C TRP A 105 -12.84 7.93 -1.70
N THR A 106 -13.42 8.73 -2.60
CA THR A 106 -13.32 8.51 -4.05
C THR A 106 -11.89 8.63 -4.57
N PHE A 107 -11.15 9.66 -4.15
CA PHE A 107 -9.76 9.86 -4.57
C PHE A 107 -8.86 8.74 -4.06
N LYS A 108 -9.05 8.36 -2.79
CA LYS A 108 -8.34 7.24 -2.15
C LYS A 108 -8.53 5.92 -2.91
N ILE A 109 -9.78 5.60 -3.27
CA ILE A 109 -10.12 4.40 -4.05
C ILE A 109 -9.47 4.45 -5.43
N ILE A 110 -9.52 5.58 -6.13
CA ILE A 110 -8.87 5.74 -7.44
C ILE A 110 -7.35 5.55 -7.30
N LEU A 111 -6.73 6.14 -6.29
CA LEU A 111 -5.29 6.05 -6.05
C LEU A 111 -4.86 4.62 -5.74
N ALA A 112 -5.66 3.84 -5.01
CA ALA A 112 -5.43 2.41 -4.79
C ALA A 112 -5.72 1.53 -6.02
N LEU A 113 -6.63 1.96 -6.91
CA LEU A 113 -6.96 1.27 -8.16
C LEU A 113 -5.86 1.41 -9.21
N VAL A 114 -5.17 2.55 -9.25
CA VAL A 114 -4.11 2.82 -10.25
C VAL A 114 -3.01 1.74 -10.24
N PRO A 115 -2.36 1.40 -9.11
CA PRO A 115 -1.35 0.33 -9.07
C PRO A 115 -1.93 -1.04 -9.42
N LEU A 116 -3.19 -1.28 -9.05
CA LEU A 116 -3.87 -2.56 -9.25
C LEU A 116 -4.13 -2.79 -10.75
N VAL A 117 -4.71 -1.79 -11.43
CA VAL A 117 -4.96 -1.82 -12.88
C VAL A 117 -3.65 -1.86 -13.66
N LEU A 118 -2.66 -1.05 -13.27
CA LEU A 118 -1.35 -1.03 -13.93
C LEU A 118 -0.64 -2.39 -13.81
N GLY A 119 -0.69 -3.01 -12.63
CA GLY A 119 -0.11 -4.34 -12.37
C GLY A 119 -0.78 -5.44 -13.19
N TYR A 120 -2.12 -5.45 -13.26
CA TYR A 120 -2.85 -6.40 -14.11
C TYR A 120 -2.62 -6.16 -15.60
N PHE A 121 -2.51 -4.90 -16.04
CA PHE A 121 -2.24 -4.56 -17.44
C PHE A 121 -0.87 -5.07 -17.91
N ILE A 122 0.17 -4.92 -17.09
CA ILE A 122 1.51 -5.44 -17.39
C ILE A 122 1.48 -6.98 -17.48
N LYS A 123 0.77 -7.64 -16.55
CA LYS A 123 0.60 -9.11 -16.59
C LYS A 123 -0.10 -9.55 -17.88
N PHE A 124 -1.17 -8.85 -18.27
CA PHE A 124 -1.88 -9.13 -19.52
C PHE A 124 -0.98 -8.94 -20.75
N LYS A 125 -0.20 -7.86 -20.80
CA LYS A 125 0.74 -7.60 -21.90
C LYS A 125 1.81 -8.69 -22.02
N ARG A 126 2.40 -9.11 -20.91
CA ARG A 126 3.40 -10.20 -20.89
C ARG A 126 2.79 -11.54 -21.31
N ALA A 127 1.61 -11.89 -20.79
CA ALA A 127 0.92 -13.12 -21.18
C ALA A 127 0.58 -13.14 -22.68
N ARG A 128 0.28 -11.98 -23.27
CA ARG A 128 0.04 -11.85 -24.71
C ARG A 128 1.32 -12.03 -25.53
N GLN A 129 2.46 -11.49 -25.07
CA GLN A 129 3.76 -11.66 -25.73
C GLN A 129 4.20 -13.14 -25.74
N THR A 130 4.09 -13.83 -24.61
CA THR A 130 4.45 -15.27 -24.53
C THR A 130 3.63 -16.13 -25.48
N LYS A 131 2.34 -15.82 -25.68
CA LYS A 131 1.48 -16.51 -26.66
C LYS A 131 1.92 -16.26 -28.10
N ILE A 132 2.40 -15.06 -28.41
CA ILE A 132 2.89 -14.70 -29.76
C ILE A 132 4.21 -15.41 -30.04
N ASP A 133 5.15 -15.39 -29.10
CA ASP A 133 6.47 -16.03 -29.25
C ASP A 133 6.34 -17.54 -29.48
N THR A 134 5.46 -18.20 -28.73
CA THR A 134 5.18 -19.64 -28.88
C THR A 134 4.54 -19.97 -30.23
N ALA A 135 3.72 -19.07 -30.79
CA ALA A 135 3.10 -19.27 -32.11
C ALA A 135 4.09 -19.04 -33.26
N SER A 136 5.16 -18.26 -33.03
CA SER A 136 6.21 -17.99 -34.02
C SER A 136 7.34 -19.02 -34.05
N SER A 137 7.39 -19.94 -33.07
CA SER A 137 8.37 -21.03 -33.00
C SER A 137 7.90 -22.35 -33.62
N PHE A 138 6.71 -22.37 -34.25
CA PHE A 138 6.19 -23.46 -35.07
C PHE A 138 6.23 -23.06 -36.55
#